data_AF-A0A969EKQ8-F1
#
_entry.id   AF-A0A969EKQ8-F1
#
_cell.length_a   1.000
_cell.length_b   1.000
_cell.length_c   1.000
_cell.angle_alpha   90.00
_cell.angle_beta   90.00
_cell.angle_gamma   90.00
#
_symmetry.space_group_name_H-M   'P 1'
#
loop_
_entity.id
_entity.type
_entity.pdbx_description
1 polymer ?
#
loop_
_entity_poly.entity_id
_entity_poly.type
_entity_poly.pdbx_seq_one_letter_code
_entity_poly.pdbx_strand_id
1 'polypeptide(L)'
;MIITKPSKSKLMHFSERLPLILPVKDEKTWLDPKAEEKELLNLISHNPDIEFEMYSISSRINSLNENDAGLTKPTPPADQFGNLSLFD
;
A
#
# COMPACT_ATOMS: atom_id res chain seq x y z
N MET A 1 -6.07 -0.66 14.23
CA MET A 1 -6.08 -1.89 13.40
C MET A 1 -6.54 -1.51 12.00
N ILE A 2 -5.99 -2.12 10.95
CA ILE A 2 -6.37 -1.87 9.54
C ILE A 2 -6.91 -3.18 8.95
N ILE A 3 -8.05 -3.11 8.24
CA ILE A 3 -8.65 -4.27 7.55
C ILE A 3 -7.89 -4.54 6.25
N THR A 4 -7.65 -5.81 5.94
CA THR A 4 -6.87 -6.24 4.77
C THR A 4 -7.60 -7.29 3.95
N LYS A 5 -7.30 -7.33 2.65
CA LYS A 5 -7.80 -8.32 1.69
C LYS A 5 -6.63 -9.05 1.00
N PRO A 6 -6.87 -10.24 0.42
CA PRO A 6 -5.88 -10.90 -0.42
C PRO A 6 -5.44 -10.02 -1.58
N SER A 7 -4.14 -10.08 -1.90
CA SER A 7 -3.54 -9.31 -3.00
C SER A 7 -3.97 -9.83 -4.38
N LYS A 8 -4.07 -8.93 -5.37
CA LYS A 8 -4.30 -9.28 -6.78
C LYS A 8 -2.96 -9.68 -7.44
N SER A 9 -2.98 -10.47 -8.51
CA SER A 9 -1.79 -11.16 -9.07
C SER A 9 -0.55 -10.27 -9.30
N LYS A 10 -0.72 -9.06 -9.84
CA LYS A 10 0.40 -8.12 -10.08
C LYS A 10 1.09 -7.64 -8.80
N LEU A 11 0.38 -7.62 -7.68
CA LEU A 11 0.86 -7.13 -6.38
C LEU A 11 1.34 -8.24 -5.45
N MET A 12 1.07 -9.50 -5.78
CA MET A 12 1.54 -10.65 -4.99
C MET A 12 3.07 -10.72 -4.88
N HIS A 13 3.80 -10.17 -5.86
CA HIS A 13 5.26 -10.06 -5.79
C HIS A 13 5.76 -9.14 -4.67
N PHE A 14 4.91 -8.23 -4.17
CA PHE A 14 5.27 -7.29 -3.10
C PHE A 14 4.66 -7.69 -1.76
N SER A 15 3.41 -8.15 -1.75
CA SER A 15 2.74 -8.63 -0.54
C SER A 15 1.56 -9.53 -0.85
N GLU A 16 1.34 -10.53 0.00
CA GLU A 16 0.16 -11.40 -0.04
C GLU A 16 -1.13 -10.69 0.38
N ARG A 17 -1.03 -9.59 1.14
CA ARG A 17 -2.17 -8.85 1.68
C ARG A 17 -2.07 -7.37 1.35
N LEU A 18 -3.21 -6.77 1.03
CA LEU A 18 -3.35 -5.34 0.78
C LEU A 18 -4.34 -4.74 1.77
N PRO A 19 -4.21 -3.45 2.12
CA PRO A 19 -5.26 -2.75 2.84
C PRO A 19 -6.57 -2.75 2.03
N LEU A 20 -7.70 -2.76 2.73
CA LEU A 20 -9.00 -2.48 2.11
C LEU A 20 -9.02 -1.00 1.73
N ILE A 21 -9.05 -0.73 0.42
CA ILE A 21 -9.20 0.62 -0.12
C ILE A 21 -10.63 0.77 -0.62
N LEU A 22 -11.33 1.79 -0.13
CA LEU A 22 -12.71 2.09 -0.48
C LEU A 22 -12.75 3.32 -1.41
N PRO A 23 -13.65 3.33 -2.41
CA PRO A 23 -13.98 4.54 -3.14
C PRO A 23 -14.54 5.62 -2.21
N VAL A 24 -14.23 6.89 -2.49
CA VAL A 24 -14.68 8.05 -1.67
C VAL A 24 -16.20 8.09 -1.50
N LYS A 25 -16.96 7.66 -2.51
CA LYS A 25 -18.43 7.59 -2.46
C LYS A 25 -18.97 6.67 -1.34
N ASP A 26 -18.20 5.68 -0.93
CA ASP A 26 -18.60 4.66 0.05
C ASP A 26 -18.16 5.02 1.48
N GLU A 27 -17.41 6.12 1.65
CA GLU A 27 -16.90 6.59 2.95
C GLU A 27 -18.03 6.85 3.95
N LYS A 28 -19.12 7.48 3.50
CA LYS A 28 -20.26 7.80 4.37
C LYS A 28 -20.91 6.54 4.92
N THR A 29 -21.13 5.54 4.07
CA THR A 29 -21.71 4.26 4.47
C THR A 29 -20.75 3.50 5.38
N TRP A 30 -19.43 3.57 5.12
CA TRP A 30 -18.41 2.93 5.97
C TRP A 30 -18.35 3.50 7.39
N LEU A 31 -18.59 4.81 7.54
CA LEU A 31 -18.53 5.52 8.82
C LEU A 31 -19.89 5.66 9.51
N ASP A 32 -20.99 5.20 8.90
CA ASP A 32 -22.33 5.31 9.49
C ASP A 32 -22.54 4.26 10.58
N PRO A 33 -22.75 4.66 11.85
CA PRO A 33 -23.02 3.71 12.94
C PRO A 33 -24.34 2.95 12.80
N LYS A 34 -25.22 3.38 11.88
CA LYS A 34 -26.50 2.72 11.57
C LYS A 34 -26.43 1.83 10.33
N ALA A 35 -25.27 1.76 9.65
CA ALA A 35 -25.10 0.89 8.50
C ALA A 35 -25.39 -0.57 8.87
N GLU A 36 -26.12 -1.27 8.01
CA GLU A 36 -26.40 -2.69 8.24
C GLU A 36 -25.16 -3.53 7.93
N GLU A 37 -24.98 -4.63 8.67
CA GLU A 37 -23.86 -5.56 8.46
C GLU A 37 -23.75 -6.03 7.01
N LYS A 38 -24.90 -6.31 6.38
CA LYS A 38 -24.97 -6.74 4.98
C LYS A 38 -24.43 -5.69 4.01
N GLU A 39 -24.68 -4.41 4.28
CA GLU A 39 -24.18 -3.30 3.45
C GLU A 39 -22.66 -3.18 3.58
N LEU A 40 -22.14 -3.27 4.80
CA LEU A 40 -20.70 -3.21 5.07
C LEU A 40 -19.96 -4.41 4.45
N LEU A 41 -20.51 -5.62 4.56
CA LEU A 41 -19.94 -6.81 3.93
C LEU A 41 -19.92 -6.69 2.40
N ASN A 42 -20.95 -6.08 1.81
CA ASN A 42 -20.98 -5.81 0.38
C ASN A 42 -19.88 -4.83 -0.03
N LEU A 43 -19.64 -3.77 0.76
CA LEU A 43 -18.53 -2.83 0.52
C LEU A 43 -17.16 -3.50 0.59
N ILE A 44 -16.94 -4.36 1.60
CA ILE A 44 -15.66 -5.07 1.78
C ILE A 44 -15.43 -6.08 0.65
N SER A 45 -16.49 -6.78 0.21
CA SER A 45 -16.42 -7.79 -0.83
C SER A 45 -16.25 -7.20 -2.22
N HIS A 46 -16.73 -5.96 -2.42
CA HIS A 46 -16.52 -5.24 -3.65
C HIS A 46 -15.03 -4.95 -3.82
N ASN A 47 -14.46 -5.47 -4.90
CA ASN A 47 -13.04 -5.30 -5.18
C ASN A 47 -12.91 -4.30 -6.34
N PRO A 48 -12.92 -2.98 -6.07
CA PRO A 48 -12.77 -2.01 -7.14
C PRO A 48 -11.50 -2.33 -7.95
N ASP A 49 -11.58 -2.13 -9.27
CA ASP A 49 -10.42 -2.19 -10.15
C ASP A 49 -9.56 -0.95 -9.92
N ILE A 50 -8.85 -0.98 -8.79
CA ILE A 50 -7.86 0.00 -8.42
C ILE A 50 -6.59 -0.37 -9.17
N GLU A 51 -6.15 0.52 -10.04
CA GLU A 51 -4.82 0.49 -10.62
C GLU A 51 -3.83 1.09 -9.63
N PHE A 52 -2.71 0.42 -9.43
CA PHE A 52 -1.64 0.87 -8.56
C PHE A 52 -0.43 1.22 -9.41
N GLU A 53 0.12 2.41 -9.17
CA GLU A 53 1.45 2.77 -9.62
C GLU A 53 2.45 2.53 -8.49
N MET A 54 3.58 1.91 -8.80
CA MET A 54 4.60 1.54 -7.82
C MET A 54 5.99 1.87 -8.35
N TYR A 55 6.86 2.33 -7.46
CA TYR A 55 8.25 2.63 -7.76
C TYR A 55 9.12 2.34 -6.53
N SER A 56 10.40 2.10 -6.75
CA SER A 56 11.37 1.90 -5.68
C SER A 56 11.64 3.20 -4.93
N ILE A 57 11.77 3.12 -3.61
CA ILE A 57 12.09 4.25 -2.72
C ILE A 57 13.30 3.92 -1.85
N SER A 58 13.85 4.93 -1.19
CA SER A 58 15.02 4.79 -0.33
C SER A 58 14.71 3.89 0.86
N SER A 59 15.67 3.02 1.23
CA SER A 59 15.60 2.19 2.44
C SER A 59 15.52 2.99 3.75
N ARG A 60 15.78 4.30 3.69
CA ARG A 60 15.57 5.27 4.78
C ARG A 60 14.16 5.23 5.36
N ILE A 61 13.15 4.86 4.56
CA ILE A 61 11.74 4.73 5.01
C ILE A 61 11.59 3.75 6.20
N ASN A 62 12.53 2.81 6.37
CA ASN A 62 12.50 1.85 7.48
C ASN A 62 12.91 2.47 8.83
N SER A 63 13.48 3.67 8.85
CA SER A 63 13.88 4.37 10.06
C SER A 63 12.70 5.16 10.65
N LEU A 64 12.25 4.76 11.85
CA LEU A 64 11.13 5.42 12.54
C LEU A 64 11.45 6.85 13.01
N ASN A 65 12.73 7.23 13.05
CA ASN A 65 13.17 8.56 13.47
C ASN A 65 13.20 9.57 12.31
N GLU A 66 12.95 9.12 11.08
CA GLU A 66 12.93 9.98 9.90
C GLU A 66 11.50 10.37 9.53
N ASN A 67 11.26 11.68 9.40
CA ASN A 67 10.00 12.24 8.92
C ASN A 67 10.29 13.31 7.87
N ASP A 68 10.80 12.87 6.72
CA ASP A 68 11.21 13.73 5.61
C ASP A 68 10.37 13.46 4.37
N ALA A 69 10.04 14.50 3.61
CA ALA A 69 9.25 14.37 2.38
C ALA A 69 10.00 13.61 1.28
N GLY A 70 11.33 13.48 1.38
CA GLY A 70 12.15 12.69 0.48
C GLY A 70 11.97 11.17 0.63
N LEU A 71 11.35 10.69 1.71
CA LEU A 71 11.19 9.25 1.98
C LEU A 71 10.31 8.53 0.96
N THR A 72 9.40 9.25 0.29
CA THR A 72 8.54 8.70 -0.77
C THR A 72 8.99 9.11 -2.17
N LYS A 73 10.18 9.70 -2.34
CA LYS A 73 10.68 10.03 -3.69
C LYS A 73 11.21 8.76 -4.37
N PRO A 74 11.00 8.61 -5.69
CA PRO A 74 11.59 7.52 -6.44
C PRO A 74 13.11 7.53 -6.30
N THR A 75 13.69 6.38 -6.03
CA THR A 75 15.13 6.16 -6.05
C THR A 75 15.45 4.95 -6.91
N PRO A 76 16.62 4.89 -7.56
CA PRO A 76 17.07 3.67 -8.21
C PRO A 76 16.96 2.49 -7.22
N PRO A 77 16.51 1.31 -7.68
CA PRO A 77 16.55 0.12 -6.84
C PRO A 77 17.96 -0.03 -6.29
N ALA A 78 18.11 -0.03 -4.96
CA ALA A 78 19.40 -0.32 -4.36
C ALA A 78 19.79 -1.72 -4.80
N ASP A 79 20.86 -1.83 -5.58
CA ASP A 79 21.40 -3.10 -6.01
C ASP A 79 21.75 -3.89 -4.73
N GLN A 80 21.05 -5.00 -4.48
CA GLN A 80 21.30 -5.85 -3.31
C GLN A 80 22.71 -6.46 -3.37
N PHE A 81 23.36 -6.37 -4.53
CA PHE A 81 24.79 -6.57 -4.72
C PHE A 81 25.47 -5.22 -4.54
N GLY A 82 25.99 -4.95 -3.35
CA GLY A 82 26.73 -3.72 -3.06
C GLY A 82 27.87 -3.51 -4.05
N ASN A 83 27.62 -2.77 -5.13
CA ASN A 83 28.66 -2.17 -5.93
C ASN A 83 29.16 -0.93 -5.16
N LEU A 84 29.83 -1.20 -4.04
CA LEU A 84 30.96 -0.36 -3.65
C LEU A 84 31.96 -0.57 -4.79
N SER A 85 32.01 0.34 -5.76
CA SER A 85 33.17 0.43 -6.64
C SER A 85 34.35 0.86 -5.75
N LEU A 86 34.92 -0.13 -5.07
CA LEU A 86 36.11 -0.09 -4.24
C LEU A 86 37.37 -0.08 -5.12
N PHE A 87 37.37 0.67 -6.23
CA PHE A 87 38.57 0.85 -7.04
C PHE A 87 38.52 2.21 -7.75
N ASP A 88 39.20 3.19 -7.16
CA ASP A 88 40.12 4.07 -7.88
C ASP A 88 41.55 3.58 -7.59
#